data_AF-A0A662AKY2-F1
#
_entry.id   AF-A0A662AKY2-F1
#
_cell.length_a   1.000
_cell.length_b   1.000
_cell.length_c   1.000
_cell.angle_alpha   90.00
_cell.angle_beta   90.00
_cell.angle_gamma   90.00
#
_symmetry.space_group_name_H-M   'P 1'
#
loop_
_entity.id
_entity.type
_entity.pdbx_description
1 polymer ?
#
loop_
_entity_poly.entity_id
_entity_poly.type
_entity_poly.pdbx_seq_one_letter_code
_entity_poly.pdbx_strand_id
1 'polypeptide(L)'
;MFSKKVIINLQKKDDTIHIEPLGDIHTGHVGFIEDAYKSRIKDITEDDNRYTMFMGDQLDAINIYDKRYNPDTVVLHDIDAQRQRWQDLTQPLIDEHLTRCEKIKFKQNVYNVKTENFDKVERTKFVEKKGENPKVFGLMHGNHEYKIRELTKTYLENNFCFPNGFDFLGAKSYISLDIRHKGKILGQWSIMAMHGSGGGQPETMLKQMKQNNYCDIFFCGHLHQKFYKAENVIDMDHKTGKIWKRDIHLANTGTFCEFMTEGVSGYGDTKNQVIGMPIGTATISINAYNNKVNGHI
;
A
#
# COMPACT_ATOMS: atom_id res chain seq x y z
N MET A 1 -1.53 -1.31 15.44
CA MET A 1 -0.25 -1.18 14.72
C MET A 1 0.04 -2.52 14.09
N PHE A 2 0.34 -2.55 12.80
CA PHE A 2 0.57 -3.80 12.06
C PHE A 2 2.04 -3.90 11.67
N SER A 3 2.52 -5.13 11.50
CA SER A 3 3.85 -5.38 10.95
C SER A 3 3.85 -6.60 10.04
N LYS A 4 4.75 -6.59 9.06
CA LYS A 4 4.97 -7.71 8.14
C LYS A 4 6.45 -7.90 7.87
N LYS A 5 6.86 -9.15 7.64
CA LYS A 5 8.18 -9.47 7.08
C LYS A 5 7.98 -9.92 5.64
N VAL A 6 8.73 -9.33 4.73
CA VAL A 6 8.79 -9.66 3.31
C VAL A 6 10.19 -10.12 2.97
N ILE A 7 10.29 -11.22 2.23
CA ILE A 7 11.56 -11.76 1.74
C ILE A 7 11.48 -11.78 0.22
N ILE A 8 12.47 -11.18 -0.44
CA ILE A 8 12.60 -11.20 -1.89
C ILE A 8 13.88 -11.94 -2.27
N ASN A 9 13.76 -12.98 -3.07
CA ASN A 9 14.86 -13.79 -3.59
C ASN A 9 15.16 -13.36 -5.03
N LEU A 10 16.32 -12.75 -5.25
CA LEU A 10 16.75 -12.31 -6.57
C LEU A 10 17.28 -13.47 -7.40
N GLN A 11 16.91 -13.48 -8.69
CA GLN A 11 17.44 -14.41 -9.67
C GLN A 11 18.91 -14.12 -9.98
N LYS A 12 19.26 -12.86 -10.23
CA LYS A 12 20.64 -12.38 -10.34
C LYS A 12 20.98 -11.48 -9.16
N LYS A 13 22.22 -11.55 -8.68
CA LYS A 13 22.66 -10.82 -7.49
C LYS A 13 22.46 -9.30 -7.61
N ASP A 14 22.57 -8.76 -8.81
CA ASP A 14 22.55 -7.34 -9.16
C ASP A 14 21.20 -6.87 -9.73
N ASP A 15 20.19 -7.75 -9.76
CA ASP A 15 18.83 -7.36 -10.13
C ASP A 15 18.33 -6.23 -9.22
N THR A 16 17.56 -5.34 -9.82
CA THR A 16 16.90 -4.23 -9.12
C THR A 16 15.44 -4.56 -8.99
N ILE A 17 14.90 -4.41 -7.79
CA ILE A 17 13.46 -4.54 -7.55
C ILE A 17 12.80 -3.18 -7.53
N HIS A 18 11.51 -3.14 -7.82
CA HIS A 18 10.69 -1.94 -7.85
C HIS A 18 9.48 -2.13 -6.94
N ILE A 19 9.27 -1.21 -6.01
CA ILE A 19 8.10 -1.18 -5.13
C ILE A 19 7.23 0.01 -5.56
N GLU A 20 5.98 -0.30 -5.93
CA GLU A 20 5.02 0.63 -6.52
C GLU A 20 3.72 0.59 -5.71
N PRO A 21 3.62 1.33 -4.59
CA PRO A 21 2.45 1.26 -3.70
C PRO A 21 1.23 1.90 -4.35
N LEU A 22 0.15 1.14 -4.52
CA LEU A 22 -1.08 1.62 -5.17
C LEU A 22 -2.05 2.14 -4.11
N GLY A 23 -2.33 3.43 -4.11
CA GLY A 23 -3.26 4.10 -3.19
C GLY A 23 -4.13 5.12 -3.90
N ASP A 24 -5.13 5.63 -3.17
CA ASP A 24 -6.01 6.70 -3.65
C ASP A 24 -6.56 6.35 -5.04
N ILE A 25 -7.12 5.15 -5.15
CA ILE A 25 -7.68 4.58 -6.39
C ILE A 25 -9.07 5.15 -6.60
N HIS A 26 -9.88 5.27 -5.54
CA HIS A 26 -11.25 5.80 -5.57
C HIS A 26 -12.15 5.14 -6.63
N THR A 27 -12.15 3.81 -6.67
CA THR A 27 -13.08 3.09 -7.56
C THR A 27 -14.51 3.51 -7.25
N GLY A 28 -15.21 4.08 -8.24
CA GLY A 28 -16.57 4.62 -8.07
C GLY A 28 -16.67 6.14 -8.06
N HIS A 29 -15.54 6.84 -8.07
CA HIS A 29 -15.47 8.28 -8.31
C HIS A 29 -15.36 8.59 -9.81
N VAL A 30 -15.97 9.69 -10.26
CA VAL A 30 -15.96 10.13 -11.67
C VAL A 30 -14.56 10.42 -12.21
N GLY A 31 -13.67 10.94 -11.36
CA GLY A 31 -12.28 11.23 -11.68
C GLY A 31 -11.35 10.00 -11.70
N PHE A 32 -11.86 8.78 -11.44
CA PHE A 32 -11.02 7.58 -11.49
C PHE A 32 -10.55 7.27 -12.92
N ILE A 33 -9.23 7.29 -13.12
CA ILE A 33 -8.57 7.07 -14.40
C ILE A 33 -8.20 5.59 -14.54
N GLU A 34 -9.19 4.82 -14.99
CA GLU A 34 -9.11 3.35 -15.08
C GLU A 34 -7.95 2.86 -15.96
N ASP A 35 -7.67 3.51 -17.08
CA ASP A 35 -6.60 3.08 -18.00
C ASP A 35 -5.22 3.22 -17.38
N ALA A 36 -4.99 4.28 -16.60
CA ALA A 36 -3.73 4.45 -15.87
C ALA A 36 -3.55 3.37 -14.80
N TYR A 37 -4.64 3.02 -14.11
CA TYR A 37 -4.63 1.94 -13.12
C TYR A 37 -4.36 0.57 -13.77
N LYS A 38 -5.09 0.24 -14.85
CA LYS A 38 -4.89 -1.01 -15.62
C LYS A 38 -3.47 -1.12 -16.16
N SER A 39 -2.92 -0.05 -16.72
CA SER A 39 -1.55 -0.02 -17.21
C SER A 39 -0.57 -0.37 -16.10
N ARG A 40 -0.76 0.19 -14.90
CA ARG A 40 0.12 -0.08 -13.76
C ARG A 40 -0.04 -1.49 -13.21
N ILE A 41 -1.28 -2.01 -13.13
CA ILE A 41 -1.56 -3.40 -12.78
C ILE A 41 -0.85 -4.34 -13.76
N LYS A 42 -0.91 -4.06 -15.06
CA LYS A 42 -0.20 -4.83 -16.09
C LYS A 42 1.32 -4.81 -15.87
N ASP A 43 1.93 -3.64 -15.71
CA ASP A 43 3.37 -3.52 -15.50
C ASP A 43 3.84 -4.33 -14.28
N ILE A 44 3.09 -4.24 -13.17
CA ILE A 44 3.40 -5.00 -11.95
C ILE A 44 3.19 -6.49 -12.20
N THR A 45 2.14 -6.90 -12.93
CA THR A 45 1.86 -8.32 -13.20
C THR A 45 2.95 -8.97 -14.04
N GLU A 46 3.41 -8.29 -15.11
CA GLU A 46 4.32 -8.87 -16.12
C GLU A 46 5.80 -8.88 -15.71
N ASP A 47 6.24 -8.02 -14.78
CA ASP A 47 7.64 -7.92 -14.35
C ASP A 47 7.84 -8.58 -12.97
N ASP A 48 8.57 -9.69 -12.92
CA ASP A 48 8.88 -10.43 -11.70
C ASP A 48 9.54 -9.61 -10.59
N ASN A 49 10.24 -8.53 -10.94
CA ASN A 49 10.93 -7.67 -9.99
C ASN A 49 10.11 -6.44 -9.58
N ARG A 50 8.85 -6.32 -10.05
CA ARG A 50 7.89 -5.30 -9.58
C ARG A 50 6.97 -5.84 -8.51
N TYR A 51 6.77 -5.06 -7.46
CA TYR A 51 6.01 -5.41 -6.27
C TYR A 51 5.13 -4.26 -5.84
N THR A 52 4.06 -4.56 -5.13
CA THR A 52 3.13 -3.52 -4.66
C THR A 52 2.58 -3.79 -3.27
N MET A 53 1.91 -2.80 -2.71
CA MET A 53 0.99 -2.89 -1.59
C MET A 53 -0.14 -1.91 -1.83
N PHE A 54 -1.36 -2.24 -1.41
CA PHE A 54 -2.48 -1.31 -1.50
C PHE A 54 -2.44 -0.38 -0.30
N MET A 55 -2.43 0.94 -0.53
CA MET A 55 -2.14 1.96 0.49
C MET A 55 -3.37 2.52 1.21
N GLY A 56 -4.57 2.22 0.71
CA GLY A 56 -5.84 2.75 1.21
C GLY A 56 -6.60 3.47 0.10
N ASP A 57 -7.86 3.80 0.37
CA ASP A 57 -8.79 4.45 -0.56
C ASP A 57 -8.89 3.67 -1.89
N GLN A 58 -9.09 2.35 -1.78
CA GLN A 58 -9.34 1.49 -2.94
C GLN A 58 -10.69 1.81 -3.56
N LEU A 59 -11.66 2.07 -2.69
CA LEU A 59 -13.02 2.47 -3.03
C LEU A 59 -13.18 3.96 -2.79
N ASP A 60 -14.09 4.60 -3.52
CA ASP A 60 -14.51 5.93 -3.10
C ASP A 60 -15.43 5.84 -1.87
N ALA A 61 -16.35 4.88 -1.85
CA ALA A 61 -17.21 4.50 -0.72
C ALA A 61 -17.93 5.66 0.01
N ILE A 62 -17.96 6.86 -0.56
CA ILE A 62 -18.73 7.99 -0.06
C ILE A 62 -20.19 7.76 -0.48
N ASN A 63 -21.00 7.35 0.49
CA ASN A 63 -22.44 7.14 0.31
C ASN A 63 -23.26 8.32 0.86
N ILE A 64 -24.58 8.31 0.63
CA ILE A 64 -25.52 9.38 1.00
C ILE A 64 -25.53 9.75 2.51
N TYR A 65 -24.96 8.91 3.37
CA TYR A 65 -24.90 9.14 4.81
C TYR A 65 -23.55 9.76 5.25
N ASP A 66 -22.54 9.79 4.39
CA ASP A 66 -21.28 10.47 4.67
C ASP A 66 -21.40 11.98 4.41
N LYS A 67 -20.88 12.80 5.32
CA LYS A 67 -20.88 14.27 5.18
C LYS A 67 -20.10 14.80 3.98
N ARG A 68 -19.25 13.97 3.37
CA ARG A 68 -18.49 14.26 2.15
C ARG A 68 -19.29 13.95 0.89
N TYR A 69 -20.48 13.37 1.02
CA TYR A 69 -21.30 12.96 -0.11
C TYR A 69 -21.57 14.10 -1.08
N ASN A 70 -21.28 13.83 -2.33
CA ASN A 70 -21.56 14.69 -3.45
C ASN A 70 -22.08 13.83 -4.61
N PRO A 71 -23.36 13.98 -5.01
CA PRO A 71 -23.92 13.17 -6.08
C PRO A 71 -23.23 13.39 -7.43
N ASP A 72 -22.58 14.54 -7.66
CA ASP A 72 -21.94 14.86 -8.94
C ASP A 72 -20.63 14.08 -9.13
N THR A 73 -19.99 13.64 -8.04
CA THR A 73 -18.69 12.96 -8.08
C THR A 73 -18.79 11.44 -8.03
N VAL A 74 -19.91 10.88 -7.59
CA VAL A 74 -20.10 9.44 -7.39
C VAL A 74 -20.79 8.84 -8.61
N VAL A 75 -20.13 7.92 -9.29
CA VAL A 75 -20.68 7.21 -10.48
C VAL A 75 -21.13 5.79 -10.17
N LEU A 76 -20.57 5.17 -9.13
CA LEU A 76 -21.02 3.87 -8.61
C LEU A 76 -21.42 4.06 -7.16
N HIS A 77 -22.71 4.10 -6.85
CA HIS A 77 -23.19 4.42 -5.51
C HIS A 77 -23.14 3.25 -4.51
N ASP A 78 -23.02 2.02 -5.01
CA ASP A 78 -23.04 0.81 -4.19
C ASP A 78 -21.62 0.33 -3.86
N ILE A 79 -21.36 0.09 -2.58
CA ILE A 79 -20.04 -0.32 -2.08
C ILE A 79 -19.63 -1.67 -2.66
N ASP A 80 -20.57 -2.60 -2.80
CA ASP A 80 -20.29 -3.92 -3.37
C ASP A 80 -19.99 -3.85 -4.87
N ALA A 81 -20.67 -2.97 -5.61
CA ALA A 81 -20.36 -2.68 -7.01
C ALA A 81 -18.98 -2.03 -7.17
N GLN A 82 -18.63 -1.05 -6.32
CA GLN A 82 -17.28 -0.48 -6.31
C GLN A 82 -16.22 -1.53 -6.01
N ARG A 83 -16.44 -2.37 -4.98
CA ARG A 83 -15.56 -3.49 -4.63
C ARG A 83 -15.40 -4.46 -5.80
N GLN A 84 -16.50 -4.87 -6.43
CA GLN A 84 -16.45 -5.81 -7.54
C GLN A 84 -15.68 -5.23 -8.72
N ARG A 85 -15.90 -3.94 -9.05
CA ARG A 85 -15.12 -3.28 -10.11
C ARG A 85 -13.63 -3.22 -9.76
N TRP A 86 -13.28 -2.88 -8.52
CA TRP A 86 -11.88 -2.92 -8.07
C TRP A 86 -11.30 -4.33 -8.20
N GLN A 87 -12.05 -5.35 -7.79
CA GLN A 87 -11.65 -6.76 -7.91
C GLN A 87 -11.38 -7.12 -9.37
N ASP A 88 -12.31 -6.81 -10.27
CA ASP A 88 -12.20 -7.15 -11.70
C ASP A 88 -10.96 -6.50 -12.35
N LEU A 89 -10.70 -5.23 -12.02
CA LEU A 89 -9.55 -4.48 -12.53
C LEU A 89 -8.22 -5.00 -11.97
N THR A 90 -8.23 -5.50 -10.74
CA THR A 90 -7.04 -5.98 -10.02
C THR A 90 -6.79 -7.47 -10.26
N GLN A 91 -7.79 -8.21 -10.78
CA GLN A 91 -7.78 -9.66 -10.89
C GLN A 91 -6.53 -10.23 -11.57
N PRO A 92 -6.00 -9.65 -12.68
CA PRO A 92 -4.78 -10.18 -13.30
C PRO A 92 -3.57 -10.25 -12.34
N LEU A 93 -3.39 -9.21 -11.51
CA LEU A 93 -2.34 -9.17 -10.50
C LEU A 93 -2.61 -10.15 -9.36
N ILE A 94 -3.87 -10.29 -8.96
CA ILE A 94 -4.29 -11.22 -7.90
C ILE A 94 -4.04 -12.67 -8.34
N ASP A 95 -4.42 -13.02 -9.56
CA ASP A 95 -4.22 -14.35 -10.12
C ASP A 95 -2.72 -14.68 -10.13
N GLU A 96 -1.89 -13.77 -10.65
CA GLU A 96 -0.44 -13.93 -10.64
C GLU A 96 0.13 -14.05 -9.21
N HIS A 97 -0.33 -13.21 -8.28
CA HIS A 97 0.05 -13.31 -6.86
C HIS A 97 -0.29 -14.68 -6.26
N LEU A 98 -1.50 -15.19 -6.53
CA LEU A 98 -1.97 -16.46 -5.99
C LEU A 98 -1.23 -17.67 -6.57
N THR A 99 -0.68 -17.58 -7.80
CA THR A 99 0.19 -18.65 -8.32
C THR A 99 1.43 -18.87 -7.45
N ARG A 100 1.87 -17.82 -6.74
CA ARG A 100 3.05 -17.79 -5.86
C ARG A 100 2.73 -18.11 -4.40
N CYS A 101 1.45 -18.30 -4.08
CA CYS A 101 0.96 -18.56 -2.72
C CYS A 101 0.37 -19.97 -2.59
N GLU A 102 0.39 -20.50 -1.38
CA GLU A 102 -0.30 -21.73 -1.01
C GLU A 102 -1.20 -21.48 0.20
N LYS A 103 -2.33 -22.20 0.23
CA LYS A 103 -3.29 -22.11 1.32
C LYS A 103 -2.90 -23.08 2.43
N ILE A 104 -2.68 -22.56 3.63
CA ILE A 104 -2.35 -23.37 4.80
C ILE A 104 -3.44 -23.26 5.86
N LYS A 105 -3.55 -24.31 6.68
CA LYS A 105 -4.36 -24.33 7.90
C LYS A 105 -3.50 -24.01 9.11
N PHE A 106 -4.00 -23.18 10.02
CA PHE A 106 -3.34 -22.88 11.28
C PHE A 106 -4.36 -22.74 12.41
N LYS A 107 -3.92 -22.94 13.65
CA LYS A 107 -4.76 -22.74 14.84
C LYS A 107 -4.51 -21.34 15.40
N GLN A 108 -5.57 -20.55 15.52
CA GLN A 108 -5.52 -19.24 16.16
C GLN A 108 -6.27 -19.29 17.48
N ASN A 109 -5.72 -18.67 18.51
CA ASN A 109 -6.44 -18.42 19.75
C ASN A 109 -7.41 -17.25 19.52
N VAL A 110 -8.70 -17.50 19.69
CA VAL A 110 -9.76 -16.49 19.58
C VAL A 110 -10.43 -16.36 20.94
N TYR A 111 -10.52 -15.14 21.46
CA TYR A 111 -11.21 -14.90 22.73
C TYR A 111 -12.71 -15.15 22.54
N ASN A 112 -13.26 -16.05 23.35
CA ASN A 112 -14.66 -16.38 23.37
C ASN A 112 -15.34 -15.63 24.53
N VAL A 113 -16.17 -14.66 24.16
CA VAL A 113 -16.87 -13.79 25.12
C VAL A 113 -17.84 -14.57 26.02
N LYS A 114 -18.37 -15.71 25.58
CA LYS A 114 -19.33 -16.53 26.36
C LYS A 114 -18.64 -17.36 27.43
N THR A 115 -17.44 -17.86 27.14
CA THR A 115 -16.69 -18.73 28.04
C THR A 115 -15.57 -17.99 28.78
N GLU A 116 -15.36 -16.71 28.47
CA GLU A 116 -14.27 -15.85 28.95
C GLU A 116 -12.87 -16.47 28.76
N ASN A 117 -12.72 -17.39 27.82
CA ASN A 117 -11.51 -18.15 27.54
C ASN A 117 -11.08 -18.02 26.08
N PHE A 118 -9.85 -18.45 25.76
CA PHE A 118 -9.37 -18.51 24.37
C PHE A 118 -9.64 -19.89 23.76
N ASP A 119 -10.43 -19.92 22.70
CA ASP A 119 -10.65 -21.13 21.89
C ASP A 119 -9.60 -21.23 20.80
N LYS A 120 -9.10 -22.45 20.55
CA LYS A 120 -8.27 -22.74 19.38
C LYS A 120 -9.17 -23.01 18.18
N VAL A 121 -9.30 -22.01 17.32
CA VAL A 121 -10.07 -22.11 16.08
C VAL A 121 -9.13 -22.43 14.92
N GLU A 122 -9.49 -23.42 14.11
CA GLU A 122 -8.79 -23.68 12.85
C GLU A 122 -9.16 -22.57 11.85
N ARG A 123 -8.15 -21.89 11.32
CA ARG A 123 -8.28 -20.90 10.26
C ARG A 123 -7.42 -21.28 9.08
N THR A 124 -7.72 -20.69 7.94
CA THR A 124 -6.87 -20.78 6.76
C THR A 124 -6.26 -19.43 6.47
N LYS A 125 -5.09 -19.42 5.83
CA LYS A 125 -4.49 -18.23 5.24
C LYS A 125 -3.65 -18.62 4.03
N PHE A 126 -3.35 -17.65 3.18
CA PHE A 126 -2.35 -17.81 2.14
C PHE A 126 -0.97 -17.48 2.72
N VAL A 127 0.03 -18.20 2.26
CA VAL A 127 1.45 -17.92 2.51
C VAL A 127 2.23 -18.10 1.22
N GLU A 128 3.33 -17.38 1.08
CA GLU A 128 4.19 -17.51 -0.09
C GLU A 128 4.81 -18.92 -0.15
N LYS A 129 4.76 -19.54 -1.34
CA LYS A 129 5.42 -20.83 -1.58
C LYS A 129 6.91 -20.68 -1.37
N LYS A 130 7.57 -21.75 -0.93
CA LYS A 130 9.00 -21.75 -0.66
C LYS A 130 9.79 -21.35 -1.91
N GLY A 131 10.51 -20.22 -1.84
CA GLY A 131 11.37 -19.72 -2.91
C GLY A 131 10.69 -18.71 -3.83
N GLU A 132 9.37 -18.56 -3.72
CA GLU A 132 8.61 -17.55 -4.46
C GLU A 132 8.65 -16.18 -3.77
N ASN A 133 8.43 -15.13 -4.55
CA ASN A 133 8.33 -13.76 -4.05
C ASN A 133 6.88 -13.27 -4.17
N PRO A 134 6.29 -12.66 -3.13
CA PRO A 134 4.92 -12.16 -3.22
C PRO A 134 4.85 -10.96 -4.15
N LYS A 135 3.91 -10.92 -5.10
CA LYS A 135 3.62 -9.70 -5.89
C LYS A 135 3.05 -8.56 -5.05
N VAL A 136 2.20 -8.89 -4.06
CA VAL A 136 1.48 -7.93 -3.23
C VAL A 136 1.87 -8.16 -1.77
N PHE A 137 2.37 -7.12 -1.09
CA PHE A 137 2.78 -7.23 0.31
C PHE A 137 1.57 -7.23 1.25
N GLY A 138 0.49 -6.55 0.89
CA GLY A 138 -0.75 -6.54 1.64
C GLY A 138 -1.65 -5.38 1.24
N LEU A 139 -2.72 -5.19 2.03
CA LEU A 139 -3.71 -4.15 1.82
C LEU A 139 -3.91 -3.33 3.09
N MET A 140 -3.79 -2.01 2.94
CA MET A 140 -4.10 -0.99 3.93
C MET A 140 -5.48 -0.41 3.68
N HIS A 141 -6.06 0.20 4.70
CA HIS A 141 -7.31 0.94 4.58
C HIS A 141 -7.07 2.44 4.73
N GLY A 142 -7.76 3.23 3.92
CA GLY A 142 -7.71 4.67 3.93
C GLY A 142 -9.00 5.27 4.48
N ASN A 143 -9.12 6.60 4.47
CA ASN A 143 -10.25 7.30 5.04
C ASN A 143 -11.57 7.10 4.28
N HIS A 144 -11.53 6.55 3.08
CA HIS A 144 -12.70 6.11 2.32
C HIS A 144 -13.14 4.71 2.74
N GLU A 145 -12.30 3.92 3.41
CA GLU A 145 -12.73 2.69 4.07
C GLU A 145 -13.02 2.91 5.57
N TYR A 146 -12.07 3.41 6.37
CA TYR A 146 -12.21 3.40 7.84
C TYR A 146 -13.19 4.44 8.41
N LYS A 147 -13.63 5.43 7.63
CA LYS A 147 -14.69 6.37 8.05
C LYS A 147 -16.09 5.88 7.68
N ILE A 148 -16.19 4.84 6.85
CA ILE A 148 -17.44 4.27 6.38
C ILE A 148 -17.82 3.13 7.32
N ARG A 149 -19.01 3.20 7.92
CA ARG A 149 -19.40 2.30 9.02
C ARG A 149 -19.56 0.86 8.56
N GLU A 150 -19.95 0.69 7.31
CA GLU A 150 -20.17 -0.57 6.62
C GLU A 150 -18.83 -1.29 6.32
N LEU A 151 -17.77 -0.52 6.07
CA LEU A 151 -16.44 -1.01 5.72
C LEU A 151 -15.60 -1.31 6.97
N THR A 152 -16.11 -2.22 7.78
CA THR A 152 -15.41 -2.71 8.97
C THR A 152 -14.10 -3.42 8.61
N LYS A 153 -13.18 -3.53 9.57
CA LYS A 153 -11.98 -4.38 9.42
C LYS A 153 -12.34 -5.79 8.92
N THR A 154 -13.35 -6.42 9.52
CA THR A 154 -13.79 -7.78 9.16
C THR A 154 -14.27 -7.84 7.72
N TYR A 155 -14.98 -6.80 7.25
CA TYR A 155 -15.41 -6.71 5.86
C TYR A 155 -14.20 -6.66 4.91
N LEU A 156 -13.20 -5.83 5.20
CA LEU A 156 -11.98 -5.74 4.39
C LEU A 156 -11.18 -7.05 4.41
N GLU A 157 -11.02 -7.66 5.59
CA GLU A 157 -10.33 -8.96 5.72
C GLU A 157 -11.05 -10.05 4.92
N ASN A 158 -12.38 -10.12 4.98
CA ASN A 158 -13.15 -11.20 4.35
C ASN A 158 -13.37 -11.00 2.84
N ASN A 159 -13.43 -9.77 2.35
CA ASN A 159 -13.80 -9.47 0.97
C ASN A 159 -12.63 -8.97 0.11
N PHE A 160 -11.57 -8.43 0.71
CA PHE A 160 -10.39 -7.93 -0.03
C PHE A 160 -9.14 -8.73 0.26
N CYS A 161 -8.90 -9.09 1.52
CA CYS A 161 -7.61 -9.65 1.91
C CYS A 161 -7.59 -11.18 1.74
N PHE A 162 -8.43 -11.88 2.49
CA PHE A 162 -8.41 -13.33 2.56
C PHE A 162 -8.68 -14.02 1.21
N PRO A 163 -9.69 -13.62 0.41
CA PRO A 163 -9.94 -14.26 -0.89
C PRO A 163 -8.78 -14.07 -1.89
N ASN A 164 -8.08 -12.95 -1.78
CA ASN A 164 -7.01 -12.55 -2.71
C ASN A 164 -5.60 -12.89 -2.19
N GLY A 165 -5.50 -13.56 -1.04
CA GLY A 165 -4.22 -13.95 -0.44
C GLY A 165 -3.41 -12.83 0.19
N PHE A 166 -4.02 -11.67 0.45
CA PHE A 166 -3.33 -10.53 1.05
C PHE A 166 -3.38 -10.56 2.58
N ASP A 167 -2.36 -9.96 3.20
CA ASP A 167 -2.42 -9.59 4.61
C ASP A 167 -3.07 -8.21 4.76
N PHE A 168 -3.93 -8.05 5.78
CA PHE A 168 -4.42 -6.74 6.18
C PHE A 168 -3.36 -5.99 6.99
N LEU A 169 -3.00 -4.79 6.54
CA LEU A 169 -1.92 -3.97 7.07
C LEU A 169 -2.44 -2.77 7.89
N GLY A 170 -3.76 -2.62 8.06
CA GLY A 170 -4.37 -1.50 8.79
C GLY A 170 -4.07 -0.15 8.16
N ALA A 171 -4.23 0.95 8.92
CA ALA A 171 -3.98 2.31 8.42
C ALA A 171 -2.49 2.71 8.49
N LYS A 172 -1.69 1.94 9.24
CA LYS A 172 -0.26 2.14 9.45
C LYS A 172 0.40 0.78 9.69
N SER A 173 1.46 0.50 8.93
CA SER A 173 2.23 -0.73 9.02
C SER A 173 3.75 -0.50 8.96
N TYR A 174 4.49 -1.43 9.56
CA TYR A 174 5.95 -1.51 9.48
C TYR A 174 6.34 -2.81 8.79
N ILE A 175 7.07 -2.72 7.70
CA ILE A 175 7.45 -3.84 6.86
C ILE A 175 8.97 -4.00 6.92
N SER A 176 9.43 -5.18 7.34
CA SER A 176 10.83 -5.56 7.20
C SER A 176 11.01 -6.23 5.85
N LEU A 177 11.91 -5.68 5.02
CA LEU A 177 12.24 -6.20 3.70
C LEU A 177 13.65 -6.82 3.72
N ASP A 178 13.72 -8.13 3.55
CA ASP A 178 14.98 -8.85 3.33
C ASP A 178 15.15 -9.14 1.83
N ILE A 179 16.18 -8.60 1.19
CA ILE A 179 16.54 -8.97 -0.19
C ILE A 179 17.70 -9.96 -0.15
N ARG A 180 17.53 -11.11 -0.83
CA ARG A 180 18.42 -12.26 -0.77
C ARG A 180 18.84 -12.73 -2.16
N HIS A 181 20.00 -13.36 -2.24
CA HIS A 181 20.41 -14.13 -3.40
C HIS A 181 21.05 -15.45 -2.95
N LYS A 182 20.58 -16.58 -3.50
CA LYS A 182 21.02 -17.93 -3.12
C LYS A 182 21.02 -18.16 -1.59
N GLY A 183 19.95 -17.71 -0.93
CA GLY A 183 19.75 -17.85 0.52
C GLY A 183 20.56 -16.89 1.40
N LYS A 184 21.46 -16.08 0.83
CA LYS A 184 22.24 -15.07 1.57
C LYS A 184 21.56 -13.71 1.49
N ILE A 185 21.50 -13.00 2.62
CA ILE A 185 21.00 -11.62 2.68
C ILE A 185 22.00 -10.71 1.96
N LEU A 186 21.52 -9.96 0.97
CA LEU A 186 22.26 -8.90 0.29
C LEU A 186 22.03 -7.54 0.93
N GLY A 187 20.81 -7.28 1.39
CA GLY A 187 20.47 -6.07 2.13
C GLY A 187 19.13 -6.17 2.83
N GLN A 188 18.93 -5.28 3.80
CA GLN A 188 17.72 -5.22 4.61
C GLN A 188 17.27 -3.77 4.73
N TRP A 189 15.96 -3.54 4.57
CA TRP A 189 15.34 -2.24 4.71
C TRP A 189 14.10 -2.35 5.58
N SER A 190 13.82 -1.29 6.31
CA SER A 190 12.59 -1.08 7.05
C SER A 190 11.73 -0.06 6.32
N ILE A 191 10.48 -0.43 6.07
CA ILE A 191 9.49 0.40 5.39
C ILE A 191 8.40 0.75 6.40
N MET A 192 8.07 2.04 6.53
CA MET A 192 6.84 2.47 7.19
C MET A 192 5.85 2.88 6.10
N ALA A 193 4.70 2.22 6.05
CA ALA A 193 3.62 2.55 5.14
C ALA A 193 2.41 3.06 5.93
N MET A 194 1.75 4.09 5.42
CA MET A 194 0.59 4.72 6.04
C MET A 194 -0.34 5.28 4.96
N HIS A 195 -1.65 5.18 5.10
CA HIS A 195 -2.53 5.92 4.19
C HIS A 195 -2.34 7.43 4.36
N GLY A 196 -2.42 7.88 5.62
CA GLY A 196 -2.31 9.29 5.98
C GLY A 196 -3.66 9.89 6.33
N SER A 197 -3.65 11.17 6.67
CA SER A 197 -4.86 11.95 6.95
C SER A 197 -4.53 13.44 7.04
N GLY A 198 -5.46 14.29 6.64
CA GLY A 198 -5.35 15.75 6.75
C GLY A 198 -4.97 16.42 5.43
N GLY A 199 -5.08 17.75 5.37
CA GLY A 199 -4.64 18.52 4.22
C GLY A 199 -3.20 19.03 4.38
N GLY A 200 -2.59 19.47 3.28
CA GLY A 200 -1.29 20.11 3.30
C GLY A 200 -0.40 19.68 2.13
N GLN A 201 0.91 19.84 2.32
CA GLN A 201 1.93 19.43 1.35
C GLN A 201 2.57 18.10 1.78
N PRO A 202 2.93 17.22 0.83
CA PRO A 202 3.62 15.96 1.09
C PRO A 202 4.82 16.09 2.02
N GLU A 203 5.61 17.17 1.90
CA GLU A 203 6.78 17.42 2.74
C GLU A 203 6.43 17.55 4.21
N THR A 204 5.35 18.26 4.53
CA THR A 204 4.92 18.47 5.92
C THR A 204 4.38 17.17 6.50
N MET A 205 3.59 16.44 5.71
CA MET A 205 3.06 15.14 6.10
C MET A 205 4.18 14.12 6.36
N LEU A 206 5.14 14.00 5.45
CA LEU A 206 6.29 13.09 5.59
C LEU A 206 7.22 13.52 6.74
N LYS A 207 7.38 14.82 6.98
CA LYS A 207 8.10 15.32 8.16
C LYS A 207 7.43 14.87 9.46
N GLN A 208 6.10 14.95 9.55
CA GLN A 208 5.34 14.47 10.71
C GLN A 208 5.41 12.94 10.84
N MET A 209 5.32 12.22 9.72
CA MET A 209 5.37 10.76 9.69
C MET A 209 6.69 10.23 10.28
N LYS A 210 7.82 10.89 10.03
CA LYS A 210 9.13 10.54 10.60
C LYS A 210 9.25 10.78 12.11
N GLN A 211 8.37 11.58 12.71
CA GLN A 211 8.48 11.89 14.14
C GLN A 211 8.36 10.61 14.97
N ASN A 212 9.43 10.28 15.70
CA ASN A 212 9.57 9.06 16.50
C ASN A 212 9.48 7.74 15.70
N ASN A 213 9.67 7.79 14.38
CA ASN A 213 9.68 6.61 13.52
C ASN A 213 11.03 6.48 12.83
N TYR A 214 11.68 5.34 13.02
CA TYR A 214 13.01 5.05 12.48
C TYR A 214 12.87 3.96 11.43
N CYS A 215 12.78 4.37 10.17
CA CYS A 215 12.70 3.48 9.01
C CYS A 215 13.59 3.98 7.87
N ASP A 216 13.91 3.12 6.92
CA ASP A 216 14.69 3.46 5.73
C ASP A 216 13.80 4.06 4.63
N ILE A 217 12.56 3.61 4.52
CA ILE A 217 11.63 4.02 3.47
C ILE A 217 10.29 4.38 4.13
N PHE A 218 9.69 5.49 3.70
CA PHE A 218 8.40 5.98 4.16
C PHE A 218 7.47 6.15 2.97
N PHE A 219 6.33 5.47 3.01
CA PHE A 219 5.24 5.60 2.05
C PHE A 219 4.02 6.21 2.72
N CYS A 220 3.51 7.29 2.16
CA CYS A 220 2.22 7.86 2.54
C CYS A 220 1.33 8.06 1.31
N GLY A 221 0.01 7.99 1.45
CA GLY A 221 -0.96 8.36 0.40
C GLY A 221 -1.75 9.61 0.78
N HIS A 222 -3.06 9.59 0.55
CA HIS A 222 -4.07 10.56 0.99
C HIS A 222 -4.05 11.95 0.32
N LEU A 223 -2.89 12.48 -0.04
CA LEU A 223 -2.81 13.83 -0.62
C LEU A 223 -2.99 13.86 -2.14
N HIS A 224 -3.14 12.72 -2.80
CA HIS A 224 -3.32 12.62 -4.26
C HIS A 224 -2.19 13.26 -5.08
N GLN A 225 -0.96 13.19 -4.57
CA GLN A 225 0.20 13.85 -5.17
C GLN A 225 1.37 12.88 -5.22
N LYS A 226 2.04 12.73 -6.36
CA LYS A 226 3.31 12.01 -6.41
C LYS A 226 4.41 12.91 -5.86
N PHE A 227 5.14 12.41 -4.87
CA PHE A 227 6.26 13.12 -4.29
C PHE A 227 7.36 12.12 -3.94
N TYR A 228 8.61 12.53 -4.15
CA TYR A 228 9.76 11.78 -3.70
C TYR A 228 10.86 12.70 -3.20
N LYS A 229 11.46 12.35 -2.07
CA LYS A 229 12.67 13.00 -1.56
C LYS A 229 13.51 11.99 -0.79
N ALA A 230 14.79 11.94 -1.12
CA ALA A 230 15.80 11.30 -0.28
C ALA A 230 16.36 12.30 0.72
N GLU A 231 16.64 11.85 1.94
CA GLU A 231 17.30 12.63 2.97
C GLU A 231 18.43 11.82 3.60
N ASN A 232 19.54 12.49 3.92
CA ASN A 232 20.63 11.86 4.65
C ASN A 232 20.35 11.91 6.14
N VAL A 233 20.43 10.77 6.82
CA VAL A 233 20.46 10.68 8.28
C VAL A 233 21.82 10.23 8.75
N ILE A 234 22.21 10.70 9.93
CA ILE A 234 23.44 10.32 10.61
C ILE A 234 23.06 9.30 11.68
N ASP A 235 23.75 8.17 11.68
CA ASP A 235 23.55 7.10 12.64
C ASP A 235 24.91 6.64 13.19
N MET A 236 24.89 5.86 14.27
CA MET A 236 26.09 5.37 14.94
C MET A 236 26.21 3.85 14.78
N ASP A 237 27.33 3.40 14.24
CA ASP A 237 27.69 2.00 14.31
C ASP A 237 28.23 1.68 15.70
N HIS A 238 27.39 1.06 16.53
CA HIS A 238 27.75 0.66 17.88
C HIS A 238 28.89 -0.37 17.95
N LYS A 239 29.18 -1.11 16.87
CA LYS A 239 30.29 -2.07 16.85
C LYS A 239 31.64 -1.38 16.65
N THR A 240 31.69 -0.38 15.77
CA THR A 240 32.94 0.32 15.44
C THR A 240 33.11 1.65 16.17
N GLY A 241 32.04 2.18 16.79
CA GLY A 241 32.01 3.50 17.41
C GLY A 241 32.06 4.66 16.41
N LYS A 242 31.87 4.39 15.11
CA LYS A 242 31.94 5.41 14.06
C LYS A 242 30.55 5.87 13.65
N ILE A 243 30.46 7.16 13.31
CA ILE A 243 29.28 7.68 12.61
C ILE A 243 29.26 7.13 11.19
N TRP A 244 28.07 6.86 10.68
CA TRP A 244 27.84 6.58 9.27
C TRP A 244 26.59 7.31 8.81
N LYS A 245 26.52 7.57 7.50
CA LYS A 245 25.36 8.20 6.86
C LYS A 245 24.60 7.15 6.08
N ARG A 246 23.28 7.21 6.16
CA ARG A 246 22.40 6.49 5.24
C ARG A 246 21.34 7.42 4.70
N ASP A 247 20.85 7.08 3.51
CA ASP A 247 19.69 7.73 2.96
C ASP A 247 18.42 7.11 3.56
N ILE A 248 17.45 7.96 3.88
CA ILE A 248 16.05 7.59 4.03
C ILE A 248 15.27 8.12 2.84
N HIS A 249 14.25 7.38 2.44
CA HIS A 249 13.47 7.66 1.24
C HIS A 249 12.03 7.97 1.61
N LEU A 250 11.56 9.16 1.24
CA LEU A 250 10.23 9.65 1.56
C LEU A 250 9.43 9.74 0.27
N ALA A 251 8.29 9.05 0.21
CA ALA A 251 7.44 9.06 -0.95
C ALA A 251 5.97 9.26 -0.58
N ASN A 252 5.32 10.19 -1.28
CA ASN A 252 3.87 10.21 -1.35
C ASN A 252 3.46 9.42 -2.60
N THR A 253 2.54 8.48 -2.43
CA THR A 253 2.38 7.37 -3.38
C THR A 253 1.64 7.76 -4.64
N GLY A 254 0.97 8.91 -4.68
CA GLY A 254 0.23 9.37 -5.87
C GLY A 254 -1.26 9.07 -5.77
N THR A 255 -1.91 8.89 -6.92
CA THR A 255 -3.35 8.62 -7.02
C THR A 255 -3.71 8.12 -8.41
N PHE A 256 -4.81 7.38 -8.51
CA PHE A 256 -5.46 7.06 -9.78
C PHE A 256 -6.75 7.84 -10.01
N CYS A 257 -7.01 8.87 -9.19
CA CYS A 257 -8.19 9.69 -9.25
C CYS A 257 -7.82 11.17 -9.43
N GLU A 258 -8.34 11.77 -10.50
CA GLU A 258 -8.22 13.20 -10.72
C GLU A 258 -8.91 13.98 -9.61
N PHE A 259 -8.23 15.03 -9.16
CA PHE A 259 -8.73 15.90 -8.09
C PHE A 259 -9.82 16.86 -8.57
N MET A 260 -9.80 17.19 -9.86
CA MET A 260 -10.73 18.08 -10.54
C MET A 260 -11.17 17.39 -11.82
N THR A 261 -12.47 17.35 -12.10
CA THR A 261 -13.02 16.73 -13.30
C THR A 261 -13.91 17.74 -14.02
N GLU A 262 -13.70 17.91 -15.33
CA GLU A 262 -14.49 18.85 -16.12
C GLU A 262 -15.98 18.52 -16.05
N GLY A 263 -16.81 19.54 -15.82
CA GLY A 263 -18.26 19.38 -15.73
C GLY A 263 -18.79 18.81 -14.41
N VAL A 264 -17.93 18.59 -13.41
CA VAL A 264 -18.29 18.07 -12.10
C VAL A 264 -17.93 19.09 -11.03
N SER A 265 -18.87 19.42 -10.14
CA SER A 265 -18.60 20.30 -8.99
C SER A 265 -18.18 19.46 -7.78
N GLY A 266 -16.91 19.10 -7.66
CA GLY A 266 -16.39 18.21 -6.62
C GLY A 266 -15.83 18.88 -5.36
N TYR A 267 -15.23 18.07 -4.48
CA TYR A 267 -14.55 18.58 -3.27
C TYR A 267 -13.39 19.51 -3.62
N GLY A 268 -12.63 19.18 -4.68
CA GLY A 268 -11.51 19.99 -5.17
C GLY A 268 -11.93 21.40 -5.55
N ASP A 269 -13.09 21.56 -6.19
CA ASP A 269 -13.64 22.86 -6.60
C ASP A 269 -13.96 23.79 -5.42
N THR A 270 -14.14 23.23 -4.22
CA THR A 270 -14.38 24.01 -2.99
C THR A 270 -13.08 24.49 -2.32
N LYS A 271 -11.90 24.13 -2.86
CA LYS A 271 -10.60 24.44 -2.24
C LYS A 271 -9.91 25.60 -2.94
N ASN A 272 -9.37 26.50 -2.13
CA ASN A 272 -8.52 27.60 -2.60
C ASN A 272 -7.19 27.10 -3.18
N GLN A 273 -6.66 25.99 -2.65
CA GLN A 273 -5.42 25.40 -3.11
C GLN A 273 -5.72 24.09 -3.85
N VAL A 274 -5.52 24.14 -5.17
CA VAL A 274 -5.60 22.99 -6.05
C VAL A 274 -4.20 22.76 -6.63
N ILE A 275 -3.63 21.59 -6.35
CA ILE A 275 -2.37 21.16 -6.94
C ILE A 275 -2.67 19.92 -7.76
N GLY A 276 -2.78 20.09 -9.08
CA GLY A 276 -2.87 18.96 -10.00
C GLY A 276 -1.52 18.27 -10.11
N MET A 277 -1.48 16.96 -9.90
CA MET A 277 -0.30 16.13 -10.13
C MET A 277 -0.60 15.06 -11.18
N PRO A 278 0.41 14.58 -11.92
CA PRO A 278 0.21 13.50 -12.86
C PRO A 278 -0.35 12.26 -12.17
N ILE A 279 -1.30 11.59 -12.84
CA ILE A 279 -1.89 10.34 -12.38
C ILE A 279 -0.83 9.22 -12.32
N GLY A 280 -1.01 8.30 -11.39
CA GLY A 280 -0.18 7.11 -11.21
C GLY A 280 0.45 7.02 -9.83
N THR A 281 1.48 6.17 -9.73
CA THR A 281 2.17 5.87 -8.47
C THR A 281 3.63 6.30 -8.46
N ALA A 282 4.15 6.67 -7.29
CA ALA A 282 5.59 6.71 -7.06
C ALA A 282 6.20 5.31 -7.11
N THR A 283 7.47 5.21 -7.51
CA THR A 283 8.24 3.94 -7.55
C THR A 283 9.52 4.08 -6.73
N ILE A 284 9.80 3.10 -5.85
CA ILE A 284 11.10 2.97 -5.18
C ILE A 284 11.84 1.77 -5.78
N SER A 285 12.99 2.04 -6.39
CA SER A 285 13.87 1.04 -6.98
C SER A 285 15.02 0.71 -6.03
N ILE A 286 15.23 -0.58 -5.72
CA ILE A 286 16.26 -1.05 -4.78
C ILE A 286 17.21 -2.01 -5.49
N ASN A 287 18.48 -1.63 -5.58
CA ASN A 287 19.56 -2.50 -5.99
C ASN A 287 20.35 -2.91 -4.73
N ALA A 288 20.07 -4.13 -4.24
CA ALA A 288 20.64 -4.57 -2.97
C ALA A 288 22.15 -4.80 -3.04
N TYR A 289 22.68 -5.27 -4.17
CA TYR A 289 24.10 -5.55 -4.35
C TYR A 289 24.96 -4.28 -4.27
N ASN A 290 24.49 -3.19 -4.87
CA ASN A 290 25.16 -1.90 -4.84
C ASN A 290 24.75 -1.03 -3.65
N ASN A 291 23.89 -1.54 -2.75
CA ASN A 291 23.29 -0.80 -1.65
C ASN A 291 22.69 0.56 -2.08
N LYS A 292 21.97 0.56 -3.21
CA LYS A 292 21.44 1.78 -3.83
C LYS A 292 19.92 1.74 -3.87
N VAL A 293 19.29 2.83 -3.42
CA VAL A 293 17.84 3.04 -3.48
C VAL A 293 17.57 4.34 -4.23
N ASN A 294 16.62 4.33 -5.17
CA ASN A 294 16.20 5.51 -5.93
C ASN A 294 14.68 5.60 -5.95
N GLY A 295 14.15 6.82 -5.98
CA GLY A 295 12.74 7.06 -6.20
C GLY A 295 12.46 7.73 -7.53
N HIS A 296 11.31 7.40 -8.09
CA HIS A 296 10.81 7.88 -9.37
C HIS A 296 9.36 8.36 -9.20
N ILE A 297 9.03 9.49 -9.81
CA ILE A 297 7.69 10.10 -9.84
C ILE A 297 7.22 10.29 -11.27
#